data_AF-D3YZL0-F1
#
_entry.id   AF-D3YZL0-F1
#
_cell.length_a   1.000
_cell.length_b   1.000
_cell.length_c   1.000
_cell.angle_alpha   90.00
_cell.angle_beta   90.00
_cell.angle_gamma   90.00
#
_symmetry.space_group_name_H-M   'P 1'
#
loop_
_entity.id
_entity.type
_entity.pdbx_description
1 polymer ?
#
loop_
_entity_poly.entity_id
_entity_poly.type
_entity_poly.pdbx_seq_one_letter_code
_entity_poly.pdbx_strand_id
1 'polypeptide(L)'
;MTPSISWGLLLLAGLCCLVPSFLAEDVQETDTSQKDQSPASHEIATNLGDFAISLYRELVHQSNTSNIFFSPVSIATAFAMLSLGSKGDTHTQILE
;
A
#
# COMPACT_ATOMS: atom_id res chain seq x y z
N MET A 1 30.38 25.05 5.78
CA MET A 1 30.14 23.60 5.92
C MET A 1 28.91 23.42 6.80
N THR A 2 27.72 23.50 6.22
CA THR A 2 26.45 23.29 6.94
C THR A 2 26.24 21.78 7.11
N PRO A 3 25.81 21.30 8.29
CA PRO A 3 25.95 19.89 8.60
C PRO A 3 24.85 19.08 7.91
N SER A 4 25.26 17.96 7.30
CA SER A 4 24.39 16.90 6.75
C SER A 4 23.33 16.36 7.75
N ILE A 5 23.51 16.67 9.04
CA ILE A 5 22.69 16.22 10.16
C ILE A 5 21.31 16.89 10.14
N SER A 6 21.19 18.12 9.64
CA SER A 6 19.91 18.84 9.59
C SER A 6 18.91 18.16 8.65
N TRP A 7 19.37 17.57 7.54
CA TRP A 7 18.49 16.91 6.59
C TRP A 7 18.07 15.52 7.09
N GLY A 8 18.99 14.79 7.74
CA GLY A 8 18.67 13.52 8.39
C GLY A 8 17.62 13.69 9.49
N LEU A 9 17.72 14.74 10.31
CA LEU A 9 16.72 15.08 11.32
C LEU A 9 15.37 15.46 10.70
N LEU A 10 15.35 16.21 9.59
CA LEU A 10 14.11 16.58 8.89
C LEU A 10 13.42 15.35 8.26
N LEU A 11 14.19 14.44 7.67
CA LEU A 11 13.68 13.20 7.12
C LEU A 11 13.14 12.28 8.23
N LEU A 12 13.86 12.17 9.35
CA LEU A 12 13.42 11.39 10.51
C LEU A 12 12.15 11.99 11.15
N ALA A 13 12.07 13.32 11.28
CA ALA A 13 10.88 14.00 11.77
C ALA A 13 9.68 13.78 10.84
N GLY A 14 9.87 13.88 9.52
CA GLY A 14 8.82 13.60 8.53
C GLY A 14 8.34 12.13 8.60
N LEU A 15 9.26 11.18 8.73
CA LEU A 15 8.94 9.75 8.87
C LEU A 15 8.20 9.48 10.18
N CYS A 16 8.67 10.05 11.30
CA CYS A 16 8.03 9.95 12.61
C CYS A 16 6.67 10.65 12.70
N CYS A 17 6.32 11.56 11.78
CA CYS A 17 4.97 12.12 11.67
C CYS A 17 4.03 11.22 10.84
N LEU A 18 4.57 10.41 9.92
CA LEU A 18 3.79 9.45 9.13
C LEU A 18 3.49 8.17 9.91
N VAL A 19 4.43 7.69 10.72
CA VAL A 19 4.31 6.43 11.47
C VAL A 19 3.09 6.39 12.43
N PRO A 20 2.78 7.44 13.21
CA PRO A 20 1.62 7.43 14.09
C PRO A 20 0.28 7.42 13.33
N SER A 21 0.24 7.91 12.09
CA SER A 21 -0.99 7.87 11.28
C SER A 21 -1.34 6.44 10.81
N PHE A 22 -0.38 5.51 10.83
CA PHE A 22 -0.59 4.09 10.54
C PHE A 22 -0.86 3.23 11.78
N LEU A 23 -0.52 3.71 13.00
CA LEU A 23 -0.76 3.00 14.26
C LEU A 23 -1.85 3.63 15.14
N ALA A 24 -2.44 4.75 14.71
CA ALA A 24 -3.66 5.29 15.30
C ALA A 24 -4.90 4.65 14.63
N GLU A 25 -4.93 3.32 14.56
CA GLU A 25 -6.20 2.60 14.55
C GLU A 25 -6.32 1.99 15.94
N ASP A 26 -7.27 2.56 16.67
CA ASP A 26 -7.56 2.39 18.07
C ASP A 26 -7.55 0.91 18.51
N VAL A 27 -6.99 0.64 19.70
CA VAL A 27 -7.32 -0.57 20.46
C VAL A 27 -8.78 -0.41 20.89
N GLN A 28 -9.69 -0.71 19.98
CA GLN A 28 -11.11 -0.79 20.29
C GLN A 28 -11.47 -2.26 20.49
N GLU A 29 -11.32 -2.73 21.73
CA GLU A 29 -12.20 -3.80 22.22
C GLU A 29 -13.62 -3.24 22.20
N THR A 30 -14.42 -3.65 21.22
CA THR A 30 -15.87 -3.57 21.32
C THR A 30 -16.45 -4.74 20.54
N ASP A 31 -16.87 -5.76 21.27
CA ASP A 31 -17.90 -6.69 20.84
C ASP A 31 -19.09 -5.89 20.30
N THR A 32 -19.34 -5.94 19.00
CA THR A 32 -20.66 -6.19 18.37
C THR A 32 -20.61 -5.92 16.87
N SER A 33 -21.10 -6.92 16.13
CA SER A 33 -21.35 -6.92 14.70
C SER A 33 -22.13 -5.69 14.21
N GLN A 34 -21.50 -4.82 13.42
CA GLN A 34 -22.20 -4.03 12.40
C GLN A 34 -21.35 -3.88 11.14
N LYS A 35 -21.69 -4.70 10.16
CA LYS A 35 -21.15 -4.74 8.80
C LYS A 35 -21.73 -3.56 8.01
N ASP A 36 -21.16 -2.37 8.17
CA ASP A 36 -21.34 -1.28 7.21
C ASP A 36 -20.29 -1.44 6.09
N GLN A 37 -20.52 -2.41 5.22
CA GLN A 37 -19.71 -2.56 4.00
C GLN A 37 -20.11 -1.44 3.03
N SER A 38 -19.35 -0.34 3.07
CA SER A 38 -19.35 0.65 1.99
C SER A 38 -19.16 -0.04 0.63
N PRO A 39 -19.92 0.31 -0.42
CA PRO A 39 -19.75 -0.29 -1.75
C PRO A 39 -18.31 -0.18 -2.27
N ALA A 40 -17.58 0.86 -1.87
CA ALA A 40 -16.19 1.06 -2.23
C ALA A 40 -15.25 0.00 -1.63
N SER A 41 -15.50 -0.52 -0.42
CA SER A 41 -14.61 -1.52 0.19
C SER A 41 -14.71 -2.88 -0.49
N HIS A 42 -15.91 -3.25 -0.95
CA HIS A 42 -16.11 -4.45 -1.76
C HIS A 42 -15.42 -4.31 -3.13
N GLU A 43 -15.55 -3.16 -3.77
CA GLU A 43 -14.91 -2.89 -5.06
C GLU A 43 -13.38 -2.97 -4.96
N ILE A 44 -12.80 -2.30 -3.96
CA ILE A 44 -11.35 -2.34 -3.70
C ILE A 44 -10.88 -3.77 -3.42
N ALA A 45 -11.61 -4.53 -2.60
CA ALA A 45 -11.26 -5.92 -2.32
C ALA A 45 -11.28 -6.81 -3.58
N THR A 46 -12.21 -6.53 -4.50
CA THR A 46 -12.33 -7.25 -5.77
C THR A 46 -11.14 -6.92 -6.67
N ASN A 47 -10.85 -5.63 -6.88
CA ASN A 47 -9.73 -5.18 -7.70
C ASN A 47 -8.39 -5.69 -7.15
N LEU A 48 -8.23 -5.73 -5.82
CA LEU A 48 -7.04 -6.25 -5.19
C LEU A 48 -6.87 -7.77 -5.40
N GLY A 49 -7.99 -8.51 -5.42
CA GLY A 49 -8.00 -9.93 -5.76
C GLY A 49 -7.52 -10.16 -7.20
N ASP A 50 -8.04 -9.39 -8.15
CA ASP A 50 -7.64 -9.47 -9.57
C ASP A 50 -6.17 -9.09 -9.78
N PHE A 51 -5.70 -8.04 -9.09
CA PHE A 51 -4.29 -7.67 -9.04
C PHE A 51 -3.42 -8.81 -8.51
N ALA A 52 -3.80 -9.42 -7.38
CA ALA A 52 -3.06 -10.52 -6.77
C ALA A 52 -2.93 -11.73 -7.71
N ILE A 53 -4.03 -12.10 -8.37
CA ILE A 53 -4.06 -13.22 -9.32
C ILE A 53 -3.17 -12.92 -10.53
N SER A 54 -3.26 -11.70 -11.07
CA SER A 54 -2.47 -11.27 -12.23
C SER A 54 -0.98 -11.25 -11.92
N LEU A 55 -0.59 -10.67 -10.78
CA LEU A 55 0.80 -10.64 -10.32
C LEU A 55 1.33 -12.05 -10.04
N TYR A 56 0.54 -12.92 -9.40
CA TYR A 56 0.94 -14.31 -9.17
C TYR A 56 1.22 -15.05 -10.48
N ARG A 57 0.38 -14.88 -11.50
CA ARG A 57 0.59 -15.49 -12.82
C ARG A 57 1.89 -15.01 -13.46
N GLU A 58 2.19 -13.72 -13.37
CA GLU A 58 3.44 -13.16 -13.88
C GLU A 58 4.66 -13.75 -13.16
N LEU A 59 4.60 -13.86 -11.83
CA LEU A 59 5.69 -14.45 -11.02
C LEU A 59 5.91 -15.94 -11.32
N VAL A 60 4.84 -16.71 -11.55
CA VAL A 60 4.93 -18.13 -11.95
C VAL A 60 5.56 -18.29 -13.34
N HIS A 61 5.28 -17.37 -14.27
CA HIS A 61 5.93 -17.39 -15.58
C HIS A 61 7.44 -17.15 -15.50
N GLN A 62 7.90 -16.38 -14.51
CA GLN A 62 9.33 -16.11 -14.30
C GLN A 62 10.07 -17.27 -13.63
N SER A 63 9.43 -17.92 -12.64
CA SER A 63 10.02 -19.08 -11.96
C SER A 63 8.93 -20.01 -11.45
N ASN A 64 8.88 -21.22 -12.00
CA ASN A 64 7.91 -22.26 -11.64
C ASN A 64 8.45 -23.27 -10.60
N THR A 65 9.68 -23.10 -10.12
CA THR A 65 10.33 -24.04 -9.19
C THR A 65 10.51 -23.48 -7.78
N SER A 66 10.27 -22.19 -7.58
CA SER A 66 10.45 -21.51 -6.29
C SER A 66 9.12 -21.17 -5.63
N ASN A 67 9.12 -21.11 -4.30
CA ASN A 67 7.98 -20.60 -3.54
C ASN A 67 7.71 -19.14 -3.91
N ILE A 68 6.43 -18.76 -3.99
CA ILE A 68 5.98 -17.39 -4.22
C ILE A 68 5.22 -16.93 -2.97
N PHE A 69 5.65 -15.83 -2.37
CA PHE A 69 5.01 -15.23 -1.19
C PHE A 69 5.07 -13.71 -1.30
N PHE A 70 3.91 -13.05 -1.23
CA PHE A 70 3.79 -11.60 -1.28
C PHE A 70 2.49 -11.13 -0.61
N SER A 71 2.41 -9.85 -0.26
CA SER A 71 1.20 -9.20 0.24
C SER A 71 0.62 -8.28 -0.84
N PRO A 72 -0.52 -8.64 -1.47
CA PRO A 72 -1.14 -7.82 -2.50
C PRO A 72 -1.49 -6.42 -1.99
N VAL A 73 -2.11 -6.33 -0.80
CA VAL A 73 -2.49 -5.05 -0.17
C VAL A 73 -1.27 -4.15 -0.06
N SER A 74 -0.16 -4.68 0.46
CA SER A 74 1.04 -3.88 0.70
C SER A 74 1.63 -3.29 -0.59
N ILE A 75 1.66 -4.08 -1.67
CA ILE A 75 2.20 -3.62 -2.96
C ILE A 75 1.26 -2.59 -3.58
N ALA A 76 -0.05 -2.87 -3.62
CA ALA A 76 -1.05 -1.95 -4.14
C ALA A 76 -1.05 -0.61 -3.40
N THR A 77 -0.92 -0.62 -2.07
CA THR A 77 -0.80 0.61 -1.26
C THR A 77 0.46 1.40 -1.60
N ALA A 78 1.60 0.75 -1.83
CA ALA A 78 2.81 1.43 -2.27
C ALA A 78 2.60 2.14 -3.61
N PHE A 79 1.98 1.47 -4.59
CA PHE A 79 1.63 2.05 -5.88
C PHE A 79 0.58 3.18 -5.75
N ALA A 80 -0.42 3.04 -4.89
CA ALA A 80 -1.39 4.09 -4.61
C ALA A 80 -0.72 5.35 -4.01
N MET A 81 0.28 5.18 -3.15
CA MET A 81 1.06 6.33 -2.65
C MET A 81 1.91 6.95 -3.76
N LEU A 82 2.48 6.15 -4.66
CA LEU A 82 3.21 6.67 -5.82
C LEU A 82 2.29 7.41 -6.80
N SER A 83 1.05 6.96 -6.99
CA SER A 83 0.11 7.59 -7.91
C SER A 83 -0.17 9.04 -7.50
N LEU A 84 -0.31 9.32 -6.21
CA LEU A 84 -0.49 10.67 -5.64
C LEU A 84 0.61 11.67 -6.05
N GLY A 85 1.84 11.21 -6.28
CA GLY A 85 2.96 12.05 -6.73
C GLY A 85 3.19 12.04 -8.25
N SER A 86 2.55 11.14 -8.97
CA SER A 86 2.73 10.93 -10.42
C SER A 86 1.77 11.80 -11.25
N LYS A 87 2.07 11.95 -12.55
CA LYS A 87 1.24 12.73 -13.50
C LYS A 87 1.26 12.09 -14.88
N GLY A 88 0.29 12.45 -15.73
CA GLY A 88 0.21 11.99 -17.12
C GLY A 88 0.17 10.47 -17.21
N ASP A 89 0.85 9.91 -18.21
CA ASP A 89 0.85 8.48 -18.50
C ASP A 89 1.28 7.62 -17.32
N THR A 90 2.24 8.10 -16.51
CA THR A 90 2.69 7.38 -15.31
C THR A 90 1.58 7.21 -14.28
N HIS A 91 0.76 8.23 -14.08
CA HIS A 91 -0.38 8.13 -13.15
C HIS A 91 -1.41 7.13 -13.65
N THR A 92 -1.72 7.18 -14.95
CA THR A 92 -2.68 6.28 -15.59
C THR A 92 -2.22 4.83 -15.49
N GLN A 93 -0.96 4.53 -15.82
CA GLN A 93 -0.40 3.17 -15.78
C GLN A 93 -0.37 2.56 -14.36
N ILE A 94 -0.30 3.40 -13.32
CA ILE A 94 -0.31 2.91 -11.93
C ILE A 94 -1.72 2.51 -11.48
N LEU A 95 -2.78 3.12 -12.03
CA LEU A 95 -4.17 2.91 -11.61
C LEU A 95 -4.97 1.99 -12.54
N GLU A 96 -4.43 1.64 -13.71
CA GLU A 96 -5.00 0.69 -14.66
C GLU A 96 -4.84 -0.76 -14.20
#